data_AF-A0A6J4PY25-F1
#
_entry.id   AF-A0A6J4PY25-F1
#
_cell.length_a   1.000
_cell.length_b   1.000
_cell.length_c   1.000
_cell.angle_alpha   90.00
_cell.angle_beta   90.00
_cell.angle_gamma   90.00
#
_symmetry.space_group_name_H-M   'P 1'
#
loop_
_entity.id
_entity.type
_entity.pdbx_description
1 polymer ?
#
loop_
_entity_poly.entity_id
_entity_poly.type
_entity_poly.pdbx_seq_one_letter_code
_entity_poly.pdbx_strand_id
1 'polypeptide(L)'
;MTNPEELLKRHKSVMPGWISLYYDDPIELARGEGFRVWDSEGNEYLDFFGGIVTTISGHNIPEIVEAVREQAGKILHSSTLYLIENQVKLAEKLIELSPISGDQKVFFVSSGSEANEAALLFATQHRRSSEILAMRGSYHGGSFGTMGITGQSTWRPTSRSALDVTYAMPPHHSYSSL
;
A
#
# COMPACT_ATOMS: atom_id res chain seq x y z
N MET A 1 19.01 23.23 6.25
CA MET A 1 18.28 22.19 7.00
C MET A 1 16.98 22.82 7.46
N THR A 2 15.84 22.19 7.18
CA THR A 2 14.53 22.67 7.62
C THR A 2 14.46 22.49 9.14
N ASN A 3 13.94 23.47 9.87
CA ASN A 3 13.63 23.27 11.30
C ASN A 3 12.37 22.38 11.38
N PRO A 4 12.40 21.21 12.07
CA PRO A 4 11.25 20.31 12.21
C PRO A 4 9.98 21.00 12.73
N GLU A 5 10.12 21.96 13.65
CA GLU A 5 8.98 22.72 14.20
C GLU A 5 8.30 23.57 13.11
N GLU A 6 9.10 24.23 12.28
CA GLU A 6 8.58 25.04 11.17
C GLU A 6 7.95 24.15 10.09
N LEU A 7 8.54 22.96 9.84
CA LEU A 7 7.94 21.97 8.94
C LEU A 7 6.59 21.47 9.48
N LEU A 8 6.49 21.17 10.77
CA LEU A 8 5.25 20.74 11.42
C LEU A 8 4.17 21.83 11.35
N LYS A 9 4.55 23.10 11.57
CA LYS A 9 3.64 24.24 11.44
C LYS A 9 3.09 24.35 10.02
N ARG A 10 3.95 24.24 9.01
CA ARG A 10 3.55 24.24 7.60
C ARG A 10 2.69 23.02 7.24
N HIS A 11 3.01 21.84 7.75
CA HIS A 11 2.19 20.64 7.59
C HIS A 11 0.77 20.89 8.11
N LYS A 12 0.63 21.39 9.34
CA LYS A 12 -0.68 21.69 9.95
C LYS A 12 -1.48 22.77 9.23
N SER A 13 -0.83 23.68 8.48
CA SER A 13 -1.54 24.73 7.76
C SER A 13 -2.07 24.31 6.39
N VAL A 14 -1.50 23.26 5.79
CA VAL A 14 -1.84 22.83 4.41
C VAL A 14 -2.43 21.43 4.32
N MET A 15 -2.12 20.55 5.27
CA MET A 15 -2.61 19.17 5.28
C MET A 15 -3.90 19.08 6.10
N PRO A 16 -4.85 18.25 5.65
CA PRO A 16 -6.07 18.05 6.42
C PRO A 16 -5.77 17.30 7.73
N GLY A 17 -6.54 17.61 8.78
CA GLY A 17 -6.29 17.10 10.14
C GLY A 17 -6.43 15.59 10.32
N TRP A 18 -6.99 14.86 9.35
CA TRP A 18 -7.07 13.40 9.37
C TRP A 18 -5.83 12.70 8.82
N ILE A 19 -4.87 13.44 8.26
CA ILE A 19 -3.53 12.92 7.94
C ILE A 19 -2.66 13.17 9.18
N SER A 20 -2.84 12.30 10.17
CA SER A 20 -2.17 12.40 11.46
C SER A 20 -0.75 11.85 11.41
N LEU A 21 0.17 12.55 12.08
CA LEU A 21 1.51 12.04 12.38
C LEU A 21 1.44 11.24 13.68
N TYR A 22 2.09 10.07 13.75
CA TYR A 22 1.97 9.14 14.86
C TYR A 22 2.72 9.55 16.14
N TYR A 23 3.62 10.52 16.06
CA TYR A 23 4.52 10.91 17.13
C TYR A 23 4.10 12.24 17.73
N ASP A 24 4.22 12.37 19.07
CA ASP A 24 3.99 13.63 19.78
C ASP A 24 4.95 14.74 19.29
N ASP A 25 6.20 14.35 19.04
CA ASP A 25 7.24 15.14 18.40
C ASP A 25 7.58 14.52 17.03
N PRO A 26 6.93 14.95 15.93
CA PRO A 26 7.17 14.38 14.61
C PRO A 26 8.59 14.63 14.11
N ILE A 27 9.22 13.57 13.63
CA ILE A 27 10.55 13.61 13.02
C ILE A 27 10.46 13.78 11.50
N GLU A 28 11.37 14.59 10.93
CA GLU A 28 11.61 14.65 9.49
C GLU A 28 12.68 13.63 9.11
N LEU A 29 12.30 12.51 8.49
CA LEU A 29 13.28 11.60 7.90
C LEU A 29 13.86 12.22 6.62
N ALA A 30 15.14 12.60 6.67
CA ALA A 30 15.82 13.35 5.62
C ALA A 30 16.71 12.46 4.72
N ARG A 31 17.18 11.32 5.21
CA ARG A 31 18.03 10.38 4.47
C ARG A 31 17.71 8.94 4.85
N GLY A 32 17.88 8.00 3.93
CA GLY A 32 17.82 6.57 4.21
C GLY A 32 18.90 5.81 3.45
N GLU A 33 19.37 4.71 4.03
CA GLU A 33 20.39 3.82 3.47
C GLU A 33 20.26 2.42 4.11
N GLY A 34 20.01 1.40 3.28
CA GLY A 34 19.73 0.06 3.78
C GLY A 34 18.54 0.07 4.74
N PHE A 35 18.67 -0.49 5.93
CA PHE A 35 17.59 -0.49 6.94
C PHE A 35 17.64 0.71 7.90
N ARG A 36 18.47 1.71 7.62
CA ARG A 36 18.67 2.87 8.50
C ARG A 36 18.13 4.13 7.86
N VAL A 37 17.67 5.04 8.70
CA VAL A 37 17.20 6.38 8.32
C VAL A 37 17.84 7.42 9.23
N TRP A 38 18.01 8.63 8.72
CA TRP A 38 18.52 9.77 9.46
C TRP A 38 17.51 10.90 9.40
N ASP A 39 17.32 11.58 10.52
CA ASP A 39 16.51 12.79 10.55
C ASP A 39 17.28 14.01 9.98
N SER A 40 16.60 15.16 9.94
CA SER A 40 17.17 16.44 9.48
C SER A 40 18.29 16.99 10.38
N GLU A 41 18.43 16.49 11.60
CA GLU A 41 19.45 16.90 12.58
C GLU A 41 20.65 15.94 12.59
N GLY A 42 20.57 14.83 11.85
CA GLY A 42 21.62 13.83 11.69
C GLY A 42 21.52 12.66 12.67
N ASN A 43 20.45 12.55 13.46
CA ASN A 43 20.24 11.40 14.33
C ASN A 43 19.88 10.18 13.48
N GLU A 44 20.42 9.02 13.85
CA GLU A 44 20.26 7.77 13.11
C GLU A 44 19.29 6.82 13.80
N TYR A 45 18.43 6.18 13.02
CA TYR A 45 17.42 5.23 13.47
C TYR A 45 17.46 3.95 12.64
N LEU A 46 17.22 2.82 13.29
CA LEU A 46 16.93 1.55 12.62
C LEU A 46 15.43 1.48 12.32
N ASP A 47 15.07 1.27 11.06
CA ASP A 47 13.67 1.30 10.61
C ASP A 47 12.98 -0.06 10.82
N PHE A 48 12.21 -0.17 11.91
CA PHE A 48 11.33 -1.30 12.19
C PHE A 48 9.90 -1.11 11.67
N PHE A 49 9.60 0.04 11.06
CA PHE A 49 8.26 0.36 10.55
C PHE A 49 8.12 0.03 9.07
N GLY A 50 9.21 0.17 8.31
CA GLY A 50 9.30 -0.19 6.91
C GLY A 50 8.30 0.56 6.04
N GLY A 51 8.01 1.83 6.34
CA GLY A 51 7.04 2.63 5.58
C GLY A 51 5.63 2.02 5.53
N ILE A 52 5.15 1.47 6.64
CA ILE A 52 3.93 0.64 6.68
C ILE A 52 4.11 -0.61 5.81
N VAL A 53 5.17 -1.37 6.09
CA VAL A 53 5.47 -2.67 5.45
C VAL A 53 5.69 -2.58 3.93
N THR A 54 6.15 -1.44 3.41
CA THR A 54 6.42 -1.20 1.98
C THR A 54 7.91 -1.18 1.64
N THR A 55 8.78 -0.68 2.51
CA THR A 55 10.22 -0.51 2.25
C THR A 55 11.05 -1.72 2.68
N ILE A 56 10.53 -2.93 2.47
CA ILE A 56 11.16 -4.19 2.93
C ILE A 56 12.56 -4.44 2.35
N SER A 57 12.86 -3.87 1.18
CA SER A 57 14.18 -3.96 0.55
C SER A 57 15.19 -2.97 1.13
N GLY A 58 14.76 -2.06 2.01
CA GLY A 58 15.56 -0.95 2.52
C GLY A 58 15.45 0.33 1.68
N HIS A 59 16.18 1.35 2.12
CA HIS A 59 16.20 2.70 1.60
C HIS A 59 17.42 2.93 0.70
N ASN A 60 17.25 3.73 -0.36
CA ASN A 60 18.33 4.15 -1.27
C ASN A 60 19.21 3.00 -1.79
N ILE A 61 18.59 1.91 -2.25
CA ILE A 61 19.30 0.75 -2.81
C ILE A 61 19.84 1.12 -4.19
N PRO A 62 21.16 1.19 -4.41
CA PRO A 62 21.75 1.71 -5.65
C PRO A 62 21.25 1.02 -6.91
N GLU A 63 21.06 -0.30 -6.85
CA GLU A 63 20.56 -1.10 -7.97
C GLU A 63 19.13 -0.72 -8.37
N ILE A 64 18.27 -0.42 -7.37
CA ILE A 64 16.89 0.02 -7.62
C ILE A 64 16.88 1.44 -8.17
N VAL A 65 17.66 2.34 -7.55
CA VAL A 65 17.73 3.75 -7.96
C VAL A 65 18.22 3.88 -9.40
N GLU A 66 19.29 3.15 -9.75
CA GLU A 66 19.82 3.19 -11.10
C GLU A 66 18.84 2.60 -12.12
N ALA A 67 18.19 1.48 -11.83
CA ALA A 67 17.18 0.89 -12.72
C ALA A 67 16.01 1.85 -13.01
N VAL A 68 15.54 2.59 -11.99
CA VAL A 68 14.50 3.62 -12.16
C VAL A 68 15.01 4.79 -13.00
N ARG A 69 16.22 5.29 -12.73
CA ARG A 69 16.82 6.39 -13.50
C ARG A 69 16.99 6.02 -14.97
N GLU A 70 17.49 4.82 -15.24
CA GLU A 70 17.75 4.34 -16.59
C GLU A 70 16.43 4.20 -17.39
N GLN A 71 15.38 3.65 -16.79
CA GLN A 71 14.07 3.56 -17.42
C GLN A 71 13.44 4.95 -17.63
N ALA A 72 13.53 5.83 -16.63
CA ALA A 72 13.01 7.20 -16.72
C ALA A 72 13.69 8.02 -17.83
N GLY A 73 14.98 7.78 -18.07
CA GLY A 73 15.73 8.38 -19.18
C GLY A 73 15.33 7.87 -20.57
N LYS A 74 14.62 6.73 -20.66
CA LYS A 74 14.08 6.16 -21.91
C LYS A 74 12.61 6.57 -22.11
N ILE A 75 11.75 6.14 -21.19
CA ILE A 75 10.33 6.51 -21.15
C ILE A 75 9.79 6.32 -19.73
N LEU A 76 9.30 7.40 -19.12
CA LEU A 76 8.77 7.36 -17.76
C LEU A 76 7.38 6.72 -17.69
N HIS A 77 6.53 6.94 -18.69
CA HIS A 77 5.18 6.40 -18.75
C HIS A 77 4.71 6.23 -20.20
N SER A 78 4.08 5.09 -20.47
CA SER A 78 3.22 4.86 -21.63
C SER A 78 1.93 4.16 -21.18
N SER A 79 0.88 4.30 -21.98
CA SER A 79 -0.36 3.55 -21.76
C SER A 79 -0.13 2.06 -22.04
N THR A 80 -0.89 1.21 -21.36
CA THR A 80 -1.00 -0.23 -21.64
C THR A 80 -1.61 -0.54 -23.01
N LEU A 81 -1.99 0.49 -23.79
CA LEU A 81 -2.32 0.35 -25.21
C LEU A 81 -1.10 0.02 -26.09
N TYR A 82 0.12 0.14 -25.55
CA TYR A 82 1.37 -0.20 -26.22
C TYR A 82 2.10 -1.33 -25.50
N LEU A 83 3.06 -1.96 -26.19
CA LEU A 83 3.91 -3.00 -25.59
C LEU A 83 4.89 -2.38 -24.59
N ILE A 84 4.97 -2.97 -23.40
CA ILE A 84 5.87 -2.55 -22.32
C ILE A 84 6.70 -3.77 -21.89
N GLU A 85 7.92 -3.88 -22.40
CA GLU A 85 8.79 -5.06 -22.18
C GLU A 85 9.01 -5.36 -20.69
N ASN A 86 9.29 -4.33 -19.88
CA ASN A 86 9.52 -4.51 -18.44
C ASN A 86 8.27 -4.98 -17.69
N GLN A 87 7.07 -4.61 -18.16
CA GLN A 87 5.80 -5.09 -17.59
C GLN A 87 5.61 -6.58 -17.86
N VAL A 88 5.94 -7.04 -19.08
CA VAL A 88 5.87 -8.46 -19.47
C VAL A 88 6.88 -9.28 -18.65
N LYS A 89 8.14 -8.85 -18.58
CA LYS A 89 9.18 -9.52 -17.78
C LYS A 89 8.79 -9.65 -16.30
N LEU A 90 8.18 -8.60 -15.74
CA LEU A 90 7.70 -8.64 -14.36
C LEU A 90 6.52 -9.62 -14.21
N ALA A 91 5.58 -9.64 -15.16
CA ALA A 91 4.45 -10.57 -15.13
C ALA A 91 4.93 -12.04 -15.19
N GLU A 92 5.88 -12.35 -16.07
CA GLU A 92 6.49 -13.68 -16.18
C GLU A 92 7.12 -14.11 -14.86
N LYS A 93 7.91 -13.24 -14.24
CA LYS A 93 8.55 -13.52 -12.96
C LYS A 93 7.55 -13.71 -11.81
N LEU A 94 6.47 -12.95 -11.79
CA LEU A 94 5.39 -13.12 -10.81
C LEU A 94 4.67 -14.46 -11.01
N ILE A 95 4.42 -14.88 -12.25
CA ILE A 95 3.81 -16.18 -12.56
C ILE A 95 4.72 -17.33 -12.12
N GLU A 96 6.03 -17.23 -12.35
CA GLU A 96 7.01 -18.24 -11.92
C GLU A 96 7.03 -18.44 -10.39
N LEU A 97 6.91 -17.34 -9.63
CA LEU A 97 6.93 -17.35 -8.16
C LEU A 97 5.55 -17.65 -7.54
N SER A 98 4.48 -17.59 -8.32
CA SER A 98 3.11 -17.72 -7.84
C SER A 98 2.79 -19.18 -7.46
N PRO A 99 2.18 -19.43 -6.29
CA PRO A 99 1.73 -20.78 -5.90
C PRO A 99 0.44 -21.20 -6.62
N ILE A 100 -0.15 -20.35 -7.45
CA ILE A 100 -1.39 -20.61 -8.17
C ILE A 100 -1.11 -21.57 -9.34
N SER A 101 -2.00 -22.52 -9.60
CA SER A 101 -1.89 -23.45 -10.73
C SER A 101 -2.85 -23.06 -11.87
N GLY A 102 -2.54 -23.54 -13.08
CA GLY A 102 -3.37 -23.27 -14.27
C GLY A 102 -2.89 -22.06 -15.08
N ASP A 103 -3.75 -21.58 -15.99
CA ASP A 103 -3.47 -20.38 -16.78
C ASP A 103 -3.55 -19.13 -15.90
N GLN A 104 -2.44 -18.41 -15.82
CA GLN A 104 -2.28 -17.24 -14.97
C GLN A 104 -2.10 -16.00 -15.84
N LYS A 105 -2.68 -14.88 -15.38
CA LYS A 105 -2.48 -13.54 -15.93
C LYS A 105 -2.21 -12.58 -14.77
N VAL A 106 -1.41 -11.57 -15.02
CA VAL A 106 -1.09 -10.51 -14.04
C VAL A 106 -1.75 -9.22 -14.50
N PHE A 107 -2.49 -8.58 -13.59
CA PHE A 107 -3.06 -7.25 -13.79
C PHE A 107 -2.38 -6.27 -12.84
N PHE A 108 -1.76 -5.23 -13.40
CA PHE A 108 -0.99 -4.25 -12.62
C PHE A 108 -1.83 -3.01 -12.31
N VAL A 109 -1.71 -2.55 -11.07
CA VAL A 109 -2.33 -1.34 -10.51
C VAL A 109 -1.34 -0.67 -9.56
N SER A 110 -1.63 0.55 -9.14
CA SER A 110 -0.70 1.36 -8.34
C SER A 110 -0.81 1.13 -6.84
N SER A 111 -1.91 0.55 -6.36
CA SER A 111 -2.17 0.37 -4.94
C SER A 111 -2.82 -0.97 -4.59
N GLY A 112 -2.67 -1.39 -3.33
CA GLY A 112 -3.39 -2.56 -2.81
C GLY A 112 -4.92 -2.39 -2.80
N SER A 113 -5.41 -1.14 -2.67
CA SER A 113 -6.85 -0.86 -2.77
C SER A 113 -7.37 -1.16 -4.18
N GLU A 114 -6.69 -0.68 -5.22
CA GLU A 114 -7.07 -0.98 -6.62
C GLU A 114 -6.97 -2.47 -6.93
N ALA A 115 -5.98 -3.17 -6.36
CA ALA A 115 -5.82 -4.61 -6.55
C ALA A 115 -7.03 -5.37 -5.96
N ASN A 116 -7.47 -4.97 -4.77
CA ASN A 116 -8.65 -5.54 -4.14
C ASN A 116 -9.96 -5.13 -4.84
N GLU A 117 -10.08 -3.90 -5.36
CA GLU A 117 -11.23 -3.50 -6.20
C GLU A 117 -11.32 -4.37 -7.46
N ALA A 118 -10.19 -4.60 -8.14
CA ALA A 118 -10.15 -5.47 -9.32
C ALA A 118 -10.51 -6.92 -8.95
N ALA A 119 -9.99 -7.44 -7.85
CA ALA A 119 -10.32 -8.78 -7.36
C ALA A 119 -11.82 -8.91 -7.02
N LEU A 120 -12.39 -7.91 -6.34
CA LEU A 120 -13.83 -7.85 -6.05
C LEU A 120 -14.64 -7.83 -7.34
N LEU A 121 -14.30 -6.96 -8.29
CA LEU A 121 -14.97 -6.86 -9.58
C LEU A 121 -14.95 -8.21 -10.33
N PHE A 122 -13.78 -8.86 -10.41
CA PHE A 122 -13.67 -10.15 -11.09
C PHE A 122 -14.45 -11.26 -10.37
N ALA A 123 -14.39 -11.31 -9.05
CA ALA A 123 -15.09 -12.32 -8.25
C ALA A 123 -16.61 -12.16 -8.33
N THR A 124 -17.13 -10.94 -8.14
CA THR A 124 -18.57 -10.67 -8.18
C THR A 124 -19.13 -10.87 -9.58
N GLN A 125 -18.40 -10.46 -10.62
CA GLN A 125 -18.81 -10.67 -12.01
C GLN A 125 -18.80 -12.15 -12.39
N HIS A 126 -17.78 -12.90 -11.97
CA HIS A 126 -17.71 -14.35 -12.22
C HIS A 126 -18.85 -15.09 -11.49
N ARG A 127 -19.12 -14.74 -10.24
CA ARG A 127 -20.18 -15.36 -9.41
C ARG A 127 -21.58 -14.83 -9.68
N ARG A 128 -21.70 -13.69 -10.36
CA ARG A 128 -22.95 -12.92 -10.55
C ARG A 128 -23.65 -12.62 -9.21
N SER A 129 -22.88 -12.25 -8.19
CA SER A 129 -23.36 -11.96 -6.85
C SER A 129 -22.53 -10.83 -6.22
N SER A 130 -23.19 -9.98 -5.43
CA SER A 130 -22.55 -8.92 -4.63
C SER A 130 -22.24 -9.36 -3.20
N GLU A 131 -22.54 -10.61 -2.85
CA GLU A 131 -22.30 -11.15 -1.51
C GLU A 131 -20.80 -11.40 -1.27
N ILE A 132 -20.28 -10.84 -0.19
CA ILE A 132 -18.88 -10.99 0.21
C ILE A 132 -18.79 -11.39 1.68
N LEU A 133 -17.94 -12.36 1.97
CA LEU A 133 -17.55 -12.71 3.34
C LEU A 133 -16.21 -12.03 3.66
N ALA A 134 -16.22 -11.13 4.63
CA ALA A 134 -15.03 -10.45 5.15
C ALA A 134 -14.72 -10.90 6.58
N MET A 135 -13.49 -10.71 7.04
CA MET A 135 -13.09 -11.08 8.40
C MET A 135 -13.12 -9.86 9.33
N ARG A 136 -13.59 -10.03 10.57
CA ARG A 136 -13.40 -8.98 11.58
C ARG A 136 -11.91 -8.73 11.82
N GLY A 137 -11.54 -7.46 11.98
CA GLY A 137 -10.14 -7.04 12.13
C GLY A 137 -9.33 -7.00 10.83
N SER A 138 -9.92 -7.31 9.66
CA SER A 138 -9.21 -7.19 8.38
C SER A 138 -9.06 -5.74 7.91
N TYR A 139 -8.07 -5.49 7.05
CA TYR A 139 -7.88 -4.23 6.32
C TYR A 139 -7.65 -4.54 4.85
N HIS A 140 -8.39 -3.87 3.96
CA HIS A 140 -8.34 -4.13 2.52
C HIS A 140 -8.12 -2.89 1.65
N GLY A 141 -8.02 -1.69 2.25
CA GLY A 141 -7.76 -0.46 1.52
C GLY A 141 -8.70 0.68 1.88
N GLY A 142 -8.48 1.82 1.22
CA GLY A 142 -9.18 3.09 1.47
C GLY A 142 -10.16 3.51 0.38
N SER A 143 -10.37 2.69 -0.65
CA SER A 143 -11.41 2.94 -1.66
C SER A 143 -12.79 2.53 -1.15
N PHE A 144 -13.87 2.98 -1.79
CA PHE A 144 -15.22 2.76 -1.27
C PHE A 144 -15.60 1.27 -1.20
N GLY A 145 -15.24 0.46 -2.20
CA GLY A 145 -15.48 -0.98 -2.18
C GLY A 145 -14.63 -1.70 -1.14
N THR A 146 -13.35 -1.36 -1.05
CA THR A 146 -12.41 -1.99 -0.09
C THR A 146 -12.66 -1.61 1.36
N MET A 147 -13.11 -0.38 1.62
CA MET A 147 -13.61 0.02 2.93
C MET A 147 -14.86 -0.78 3.32
N GLY A 148 -15.74 -1.06 2.35
CA GLY A 148 -16.94 -1.89 2.56
C GLY A 148 -16.62 -3.29 3.09
N ILE A 149 -15.46 -3.86 2.73
CA ILE A 149 -15.00 -5.17 3.21
C ILE A 149 -13.94 -5.09 4.32
N THR A 150 -13.54 -3.90 4.76
CA THR A 150 -12.59 -3.70 5.86
C THR A 150 -13.25 -3.96 7.21
N GLY A 151 -12.66 -4.83 8.02
CA GLY A 151 -13.17 -5.28 9.32
C GLY A 151 -12.67 -4.49 10.53
N GLN A 152 -11.81 -3.48 10.34
CA GLN A 152 -11.36 -2.54 11.38
C GLN A 152 -12.17 -1.25 11.32
N SER A 153 -12.91 -0.93 12.39
CA SER A 153 -13.79 0.25 12.43
C SER A 153 -13.05 1.58 12.33
N THR A 154 -11.86 1.69 12.91
CA THR A 154 -11.01 2.89 12.86
C THR A 154 -10.53 3.23 11.45
N TRP A 155 -10.43 2.22 10.58
CA TRP A 155 -10.05 2.35 9.17
C TRP A 155 -11.26 2.36 8.22
N ARG A 156 -12.48 2.41 8.77
CA ARG A 156 -13.74 2.39 8.03
C ARG A 156 -14.63 3.57 8.45
N PRO A 157 -14.37 4.78 7.95
CA PRO A 157 -15.08 5.99 8.36
C PRO A 157 -16.56 6.05 7.90
N THR A 158 -17.01 5.11 7.07
CA THR A 158 -18.37 5.02 6.55
C THR A 158 -18.90 3.59 6.64
N SER A 159 -20.17 3.42 6.99
CA SER A 159 -20.86 2.13 6.95
C SER A 159 -21.50 1.80 5.60
N ARG A 160 -21.45 2.74 4.64
CA ARG A 160 -22.03 2.56 3.30
C ARG A 160 -21.13 1.66 2.46
N SER A 161 -21.74 0.74 1.72
CA SER A 161 -21.07 -0.21 0.84
C SER A 161 -21.95 -0.47 -0.39
N ALA A 162 -21.33 -0.73 -1.54
CA ALA A 162 -22.01 -1.22 -2.73
C ALA A 162 -22.10 -2.77 -2.77
N LEU A 163 -21.49 -3.44 -1.80
CA LEU A 163 -21.42 -4.89 -1.63
C LEU A 163 -22.23 -5.33 -0.41
N ASP A 164 -22.79 -6.54 -0.48
CA ASP A 164 -23.52 -7.19 0.60
C ASP A 164 -22.54 -7.97 1.48
N VAL A 165 -21.93 -7.26 2.43
CA VAL A 165 -20.80 -7.79 3.22
C VAL A 165 -21.28 -8.42 4.53
N THR A 166 -20.97 -9.70 4.70
CA THR A 166 -21.10 -10.41 5.99
C THR A 166 -19.72 -10.53 6.63
N TYR A 167 -19.63 -10.27 7.94
CA TYR A 167 -18.37 -10.37 8.68
C TYR A 167 -18.28 -11.64 9.52
N ALA A 168 -17.35 -12.52 9.19
CA ALA A 168 -17.00 -13.70 9.97
C ALA A 168 -15.97 -13.39 11.06
N MET A 169 -15.97 -14.19 12.12
CA MET A 169 -14.92 -14.17 13.14
C MET A 169 -13.64 -14.80 12.58
N PRO A 170 -12.44 -14.23 12.86
CA PRO A 170 -11.19 -14.87 12.51
C PRO A 170 -11.08 -16.26 13.16
N PRO A 171 -10.50 -17.25 12.45
CA PRO A 171 -10.35 -18.62 12.97
C PRO A 171 -9.43 -18.71 14.20
N HIS A 172 -8.68 -17.65 14.49
CA HIS A 172 -7.86 -17.52 15.68
C HIS A 172 -8.29 -16.28 16.47
N HIS A 173 -8.39 -16.40 17.79
CA HIS A 173 -8.56 -15.26 18.69
C HIS A 173 -7.33 -14.35 18.57
N SER A 174 -7.40 -13.33 17.71
CA SER A 174 -6.54 -12.15 17.84
C SER A 174 -6.87 -11.54 19.20
N TYR A 175 -5.92 -11.53 20.13
CA TYR A 175 -6.02 -10.99 21.50
C TYR A 175 -7.03 -9.84 21.59
N SER A 176 -8.26 -10.13 22.02
CA SER A 176 -9.28 -9.10 22.18
C SER A 176 -9.14 -8.48 23.57
N SER A 177 -8.28 -7.48 23.67
CA SER A 177 -8.30 -6.49 24.76
C SER A 177 -7.43 -5.28 24.43
N LEU A 178 -7.62 -4.69 23.25
CA LEU A 178 -7.21 -3.31 22.95
C LEU A 178 -8.39 -2.58 22.33
#